data_AF-A0A157ZTF4-F1
#
_entry.id   AF-A0A157ZTF4-F1
#
_cell.length_a   1.000
_cell.length_b   1.000
_cell.length_c   1.000
_cell.angle_alpha   90.00
_cell.angle_beta   90.00
_cell.angle_gamma   90.00
#
_symmetry.space_group_name_H-M   'P 1'
#
loop_
_entity.id
_entity.type
_entity.pdbx_description
1 polymer ?
#
loop_
_entity_poly.entity_id
_entity_poly.type
_entity_poly.pdbx_seq_one_letter_code
_entity_poly.pdbx_strand_id
1 'polypeptide(L)'
;MDIFYYWQKLEQNLRDGQVGYFGSNNTKILELKDRLPKRVWVFKTPKGMKGSVQLLGALLVSDEPKVAVNSEYSHLLYYDPFSPQSTMFTDSDTQERIEGVTRLLQHRLLHAFKSNFQGDAGLQALESNVVRELEALTADWAKVQMLERVKDGDKVQPINPFARSAR
;
A
#
# COMPACT_ATOMS: atom_id res chain seq x y z
N MET A 1 -4.48 13.62 -3.75
CA MET A 1 -3.27 13.09 -3.09
C MET A 1 -3.36 11.57 -3.06
N ASP A 2 -2.28 10.88 -2.70
CA ASP A 2 -2.32 9.47 -2.35
C ASP A 2 -1.75 9.25 -0.94
N ILE A 3 -1.74 8.00 -0.47
CA ILE A 3 -1.21 7.61 0.85
C ILE A 3 0.07 6.81 0.69
N PHE A 4 1.08 7.12 1.50
CA PHE A 4 2.20 6.24 1.78
C PHE A 4 1.82 5.32 2.94
N TYR A 5 1.96 4.00 2.76
CA TYR A 5 1.73 3.01 3.80
C TYR A 5 2.90 2.04 3.95
N TYR A 6 3.46 1.96 5.15
CA TYR A 6 4.55 1.06 5.50
C TYR A 6 4.01 -0.28 6.00
N TRP A 7 4.05 -1.30 5.15
CA TRP A 7 3.42 -2.59 5.39
C TRP A 7 4.39 -3.61 5.98
N GLN A 8 4.56 -3.56 7.30
CA GLN A 8 5.50 -4.43 8.04
C GLN A 8 5.23 -5.93 7.88
N LYS A 9 3.95 -6.32 7.88
CA LYS A 9 3.52 -7.73 7.89
C LYS A 9 3.05 -8.25 6.53
N LEU A 10 3.47 -7.61 5.43
CA LEU A 10 3.02 -7.95 4.06
C LEU A 10 3.01 -9.47 3.79
N GLU A 11 4.16 -10.13 3.97
CA GLU A 11 4.30 -11.55 3.63
C GLU A 11 3.38 -12.46 4.46
N GLN A 12 3.09 -12.07 5.71
CA GLN A 12 2.15 -12.78 6.56
C GLN A 12 0.71 -12.52 6.08
N ASN A 13 0.36 -11.25 5.84
CA ASN A 13 -0.98 -10.88 5.41
C ASN A 13 -1.35 -11.48 4.04
N LEU A 14 -0.42 -11.50 3.08
CA LEU A 14 -0.61 -12.15 1.77
C LEU A 14 -0.75 -13.67 1.89
N ARG A 15 -0.07 -14.30 2.85
CA ARG A 15 -0.22 -15.74 3.12
C ARG A 15 -1.58 -16.08 3.73
N ASP A 16 -2.06 -15.22 4.62
CA ASP A 16 -3.30 -15.42 5.38
C ASP A 16 -4.54 -14.92 4.63
N GLY A 17 -4.38 -14.28 3.46
CA GLY A 17 -5.47 -13.66 2.72
C GLY A 17 -6.03 -12.39 3.39
N GLN A 18 -5.28 -11.79 4.32
CA GLN A 18 -5.66 -10.57 5.03
C GLN A 18 -5.37 -9.34 4.18
N VAL A 19 -6.20 -9.12 3.17
CA VAL A 19 -6.12 -7.98 2.24
C VAL A 19 -7.43 -7.19 2.25
N GLY A 20 -7.49 -6.11 1.48
CA GLY A 20 -8.67 -5.25 1.31
C GLY A 20 -8.85 -4.15 2.38
N TYR A 21 -8.06 -4.17 3.45
CA TYR A 21 -8.06 -3.10 4.44
C TYR A 21 -6.71 -2.91 5.13
N PHE A 22 -6.49 -1.70 5.63
CA PHE A 22 -5.44 -1.35 6.58
C PHE A 22 -6.07 -0.79 7.85
N GLY A 23 -5.54 -1.22 9.00
CA GLY A 23 -6.02 -0.76 10.30
C GLY A 23 -4.97 0.00 11.10
N SER A 24 -5.43 0.96 11.89
CA SER A 24 -4.64 1.70 12.87
C SER A 24 -5.53 2.07 14.06
N ASN A 25 -4.93 2.16 15.25
CA ASN A 25 -5.60 2.72 16.43
C ASN A 25 -5.41 4.24 16.55
N ASN A 26 -4.66 4.86 15.62
CA ASN A 26 -4.46 6.29 15.57
C ASN A 26 -5.42 6.96 14.57
N THR A 27 -5.87 8.18 14.90
CA THR A 27 -6.80 9.00 14.12
C THR A 27 -6.23 9.51 12.79
N LYS A 28 -4.91 9.48 12.58
CA LYS A 28 -4.26 9.92 11.33
C LYS A 28 -4.84 9.29 10.06
N ILE A 29 -5.33 8.05 10.16
CA ILE A 29 -5.98 7.37 9.03
C ILE A 29 -7.29 8.05 8.64
N LEU A 30 -8.02 8.65 9.60
CA LEU A 30 -9.22 9.42 9.34
C LEU A 30 -8.87 10.73 8.64
N GLU A 31 -7.86 11.45 9.13
CA GLU A 31 -7.37 12.69 8.51
C GLU A 31 -6.97 12.48 7.04
N LEU A 32 -6.32 11.35 6.74
CA LEU A 32 -5.94 11.02 5.36
C LEU A 32 -7.13 10.62 4.50
N LYS A 33 -8.14 9.94 5.07
CA LYS A 33 -9.38 9.59 4.36
C LYS A 33 -10.18 10.84 3.98
N ASP A 34 -10.26 11.82 4.87
CA ASP A 34 -10.99 13.07 4.63
C ASP A 34 -10.42 13.88 3.45
N ARG A 35 -9.15 13.64 3.11
CA ARG A 35 -8.49 14.23 1.93
C ARG A 35 -8.75 13.48 0.62
N LEU A 36 -9.63 12.48 0.63
CA LEU A 36 -10.10 11.70 -0.53
C LEU A 36 -8.93 11.15 -1.38
N PRO A 37 -8.10 10.26 -0.81
CA PRO A 37 -6.95 9.70 -1.50
C PRO A 37 -7.41 8.73 -2.60
N LYS A 38 -6.71 8.72 -3.74
CA LYS A 38 -7.04 7.79 -4.83
C LYS A 38 -6.39 6.42 -4.59
N ARG A 39 -5.11 6.40 -4.20
CA ARG A 39 -4.36 5.16 -3.98
C ARG A 39 -3.65 5.11 -2.64
N VAL A 40 -3.38 3.89 -2.20
CA VAL A 40 -2.38 3.58 -1.18
C VAL A 40 -1.16 2.99 -1.86
N TRP A 41 -0.04 3.68 -1.79
CA TRP A 41 1.27 3.18 -2.18
C TRP A 41 1.89 2.43 -1.00
N VAL A 42 2.28 1.19 -1.25
CA VAL A 42 2.72 0.26 -0.22
C VAL A 42 4.23 0.13 -0.23
N PHE A 43 4.86 0.23 0.94
CA PHE A 43 6.31 0.17 1.10
C PHE A 43 6.74 -0.80 2.21
N LYS A 44 7.96 -1.32 2.11
CA LYS A 44 8.64 -2.03 3.22
C LYS A 44 10.11 -1.63 3.28
N THR A 45 10.78 -1.92 4.40
CA THR A 45 12.24 -1.88 4.45
C THR A 45 12.78 -3.17 3.83
N PRO A 46 13.61 -3.10 2.78
CA PRO A 46 14.26 -4.29 2.23
C PRO A 46 15.18 -4.94 3.27
N LYS A 47 15.30 -6.28 3.22
CA LYS A 47 16.09 -7.05 4.20
C LYS A 47 17.55 -6.59 4.18
N GLY A 48 18.10 -6.23 5.35
CA GLY A 48 19.48 -5.77 5.47
C GLY A 48 19.73 -4.31 5.05
N MET A 49 18.72 -3.58 4.58
CA MET A 49 18.86 -2.21 4.05
C MET A 49 18.15 -1.19 4.95
N LYS A 50 18.56 -1.09 6.22
CA LYS A 50 17.98 -0.12 7.17
C LYS A 50 18.13 1.31 6.61
N GLY A 51 17.06 2.09 6.70
CA GLY A 51 17.04 3.47 6.18
C GLY A 51 16.71 3.56 4.68
N SER A 52 16.44 2.43 4.02
CA SER A 52 15.93 2.38 2.65
C SER A 52 14.49 1.86 2.63
N VAL A 53 13.78 2.15 1.54
CA VAL A 53 12.42 1.66 1.31
C VAL A 53 12.31 1.03 -0.07
N GLN A 54 11.59 -0.09 -0.13
CA GLN A 54 11.16 -0.75 -1.34
C GLN A 54 9.70 -0.41 -1.57
N LEU A 55 9.35 0.01 -2.79
CA LEU A 55 7.96 0.16 -3.22
C LEU A 55 7.42 -1.19 -3.69
N LEU A 56 6.28 -1.59 -3.15
CA LEU A 56 5.71 -2.93 -3.34
C LEU A 56 4.50 -2.93 -4.25
N GLY A 57 3.74 -1.85 -4.28
CA GLY A 57 2.52 -1.78 -5.07
C GLY A 57 1.76 -0.48 -4.88
N ALA A 58 0.68 -0.35 -5.63
CA ALA A 58 -0.27 0.74 -5.56
C ALA A 58 -1.68 0.16 -5.58
N LEU A 59 -2.47 0.49 -4.56
CA LEU A 59 -3.78 -0.11 -4.28
C LEU A 59 -4.87 0.95 -4.40
N LEU A 60 -5.96 0.63 -5.10
CA LEU A 60 -7.07 1.55 -5.29
C LEU A 60 -7.87 1.68 -3.99
N VAL A 61 -7.96 2.89 -3.44
CA VAL A 61 -8.78 3.16 -2.25
C VAL A 61 -10.25 2.90 -2.57
N SER A 62 -10.97 2.36 -1.58
CA SER A 62 -12.40 2.11 -1.64
C SER A 62 -13.08 2.76 -0.44
N ASP A 63 -14.27 3.30 -0.64
CA ASP A 63 -15.06 3.88 0.45
C ASP A 63 -15.65 2.79 1.36
N GLU A 64 -15.87 1.61 0.79
CA GLU A 64 -16.49 0.46 1.45
C GLU A 64 -15.57 -0.77 1.42
N PRO A 65 -15.69 -1.68 2.40
CA PRO A 65 -14.97 -2.95 2.37
C PRO A 65 -15.42 -3.80 1.18
N LYS A 66 -14.47 -4.42 0.47
CA LYS A 66 -14.76 -5.38 -0.61
C LYS A 66 -14.64 -6.83 -0.18
N VAL A 67 -14.02 -7.08 0.97
CA VAL A 67 -13.85 -8.39 1.59
C VAL A 67 -14.26 -8.31 3.05
N ALA A 68 -14.55 -9.45 3.66
CA ALA A 68 -14.88 -9.50 5.09
C ALA A 68 -13.76 -8.89 5.93
N VAL A 69 -14.13 -7.96 6.82
CA VAL A 69 -13.19 -7.26 7.70
C VAL A 69 -13.15 -7.97 9.05
N ASN A 70 -11.98 -8.51 9.41
CA ASN A 70 -11.73 -9.04 10.73
C ASN A 70 -10.58 -8.27 11.38
N SER A 71 -10.92 -7.15 12.04
CA SER A 71 -9.94 -6.21 12.56
C SER A 71 -10.23 -5.86 14.01
N GLU A 72 -9.17 -5.85 14.81
CA GLU A 72 -9.16 -5.31 16.17
C GLU A 72 -8.88 -3.79 16.20
N TYR A 73 -8.50 -3.19 15.06
CA TYR A 73 -8.21 -1.77 14.96
C TYR A 73 -9.47 -0.89 14.96
N SER A 74 -9.40 0.24 15.67
CA SER A 74 -10.52 1.20 15.77
C SER A 74 -10.76 2.01 14.49
N HIS A 75 -9.75 2.16 13.64
CA HIS A 75 -9.85 2.95 12.42
C HIS A 75 -9.31 2.19 11.21
N LEU A 76 -10.08 2.24 10.11
CA LEU A 76 -9.84 1.44 8.91
C LEU A 76 -9.83 2.29 7.64
N LEU A 77 -8.91 1.94 6.74
CA LEU A 77 -8.85 2.38 5.35
C LEU A 77 -9.05 1.16 4.45
N TYR A 78 -10.03 1.22 3.55
CA TYR A 78 -10.30 0.15 2.62
C TYR A 78 -9.62 0.40 1.29
N TYR A 79 -9.24 -0.68 0.63
CA TYR A 79 -8.84 -0.68 -0.78
C TYR A 79 -9.55 -1.85 -1.47
N ASP A 80 -9.73 -1.74 -2.78
CA ASP A 80 -10.34 -2.81 -3.56
C ASP A 80 -9.25 -3.80 -4.02
N PRO A 81 -9.14 -4.99 -3.41
CA PRO A 81 -8.13 -5.95 -3.81
C PRO A 81 -8.47 -6.63 -5.15
N PHE A 82 -9.71 -6.56 -5.63
CA PHE A 82 -10.14 -7.17 -6.91
C PHE A 82 -9.97 -6.23 -8.09
N SER A 83 -9.77 -4.93 -7.84
CA SER A 83 -9.57 -3.95 -8.90
C SER A 83 -8.31 -4.26 -9.72
N PRO A 84 -8.36 -4.14 -11.06
CA PRO A 84 -7.16 -4.23 -11.90
C PRO A 84 -6.19 -3.07 -11.65
N GLN A 85 -6.63 -2.00 -10.98
CA GLN A 85 -5.78 -0.88 -10.57
C GLN A 85 -4.99 -1.16 -9.28
N SER A 86 -5.37 -2.19 -8.52
CA SER A 86 -4.65 -2.65 -7.34
C SER A 86 -3.58 -3.65 -7.76
N THR A 87 -2.33 -3.17 -7.81
CA THR A 87 -1.20 -3.88 -8.41
C THR A 87 -0.01 -4.00 -7.47
N MET A 88 0.77 -5.07 -7.66
CA MET A 88 2.01 -5.33 -6.93
C MET A 88 3.18 -5.45 -7.91
N PHE A 89 4.28 -4.79 -7.61
CA PHE A 89 5.50 -4.84 -8.41
C PHE A 89 6.24 -6.17 -8.17
N THR A 90 6.75 -6.78 -9.24
CA THR A 90 7.40 -8.10 -9.18
C THR A 90 8.92 -8.05 -9.14
N ASP A 91 9.50 -6.93 -9.57
CA ASP A 91 10.92 -6.71 -9.80
C ASP A 91 11.42 -5.44 -9.07
N SER A 92 10.72 -5.00 -8.01
CA SER A 92 11.05 -3.79 -7.26
C SER A 92 12.16 -3.93 -6.21
N ASP A 93 12.68 -5.15 -6.01
CA ASP A 93 13.75 -5.46 -5.04
C ASP A 93 15.16 -5.28 -5.61
N THR A 94 15.29 -4.83 -6.85
CA THR A 94 16.59 -4.47 -7.42
C THR A 94 17.19 -3.25 -6.71
N GLN A 95 18.51 -3.24 -6.58
CA GLN A 95 19.22 -2.18 -5.86
C GLN A 95 18.92 -0.79 -6.45
N GLU A 96 18.94 -0.66 -7.78
CA GLU A 96 18.67 0.60 -8.47
C GLU A 96 17.27 1.17 -8.14
N ARG A 97 16.25 0.31 -8.09
CA ARG A 97 14.88 0.73 -7.81
C ARG A 97 14.69 1.09 -6.34
N ILE A 98 15.29 0.34 -5.43
CA ILE A 98 15.30 0.66 -4.00
C ILE A 98 15.97 2.02 -3.77
N GLU A 99 17.12 2.26 -4.39
CA GLU A 99 17.83 3.54 -4.29
C GLU A 99 17.02 4.69 -4.90
N GLY A 100 16.41 4.48 -6.06
CA GLY A 100 15.55 5.46 -6.73
C GLY A 100 14.36 5.89 -5.87
N VAL A 101 13.59 4.92 -5.34
CA VAL A 101 12.46 5.19 -4.43
C VAL A 101 12.94 5.83 -3.13
N THR A 102 14.03 5.34 -2.55
CA THR A 102 14.56 5.87 -1.30
C THR A 102 14.97 7.32 -1.47
N ARG A 103 15.75 7.65 -2.51
CA ARG A 103 16.18 9.03 -2.81
C ARG A 103 15.00 9.96 -3.02
N LEU A 104 13.97 9.49 -3.73
CA LEU A 104 12.75 10.24 -3.97
C LEU A 104 12.04 10.64 -2.66
N LEU A 105 11.98 9.73 -1.68
CA LEU A 105 11.16 9.91 -0.49
C LEU A 105 11.94 10.42 0.73
N GLN A 106 13.25 10.18 0.82
CA GLN A 106 14.04 10.41 2.02
C GLN A 106 13.97 11.86 2.53
N HIS A 107 14.11 12.85 1.65
CA HIS A 107 14.03 14.25 2.03
C HIS A 107 12.61 14.70 2.35
N ARG A 108 11.62 14.14 1.65
CA ARG A 108 10.20 14.51 1.75
C ARG A 108 9.55 13.93 3.00
N LEU A 109 9.97 12.74 3.40
CA LEU A 109 9.45 12.00 4.54
C LEU A 109 10.51 11.83 5.63
N LEU A 110 11.38 12.83 5.81
CA LEU A 110 12.55 12.76 6.71
C LEU A 110 12.21 12.25 8.12
N HIS A 111 11.11 12.73 8.71
CA HIS A 111 10.65 12.28 10.01
C HIS A 111 10.28 10.78 10.01
N ALA A 112 9.64 10.30 8.95
CA ALA A 112 9.25 8.90 8.81
C ALA A 112 10.48 7.98 8.71
N PHE A 113 11.51 8.39 7.97
CA PHE A 113 12.79 7.68 7.91
C PHE A 113 13.51 7.66 9.26
N LYS A 114 13.58 8.81 9.95
CA LYS A 114 14.24 8.91 11.28
C LYS A 114 13.59 8.02 12.33
N SER A 115 12.28 7.84 12.27
CA SER A 115 11.49 7.00 13.18
C SER A 115 11.35 5.55 12.71
N ASN A 116 12.01 5.16 11.62
CA ASN A 116 11.88 3.83 11.01
C ASN A 116 10.42 3.42 10.76
N PHE A 117 9.58 4.39 10.39
CA PHE A 117 8.19 4.16 10.02
C PHE A 117 7.33 3.53 11.14
N GLN A 118 7.69 3.78 12.40
CA GLN A 118 6.92 3.31 13.56
C GLN A 118 5.72 4.20 13.87
N GLY A 119 4.57 3.59 14.18
CA GLY A 119 3.32 4.31 14.46
C GLY A 119 2.91 5.19 13.27
N ASP A 120 2.59 6.46 13.55
CA ASP A 120 2.15 7.43 12.55
C ASP A 120 3.18 7.73 11.48
N ALA A 121 4.44 7.41 11.72
CA ALA A 121 5.49 7.51 10.73
C ALA A 121 5.25 6.57 9.54
N GLY A 122 4.63 5.42 9.77
CA GLY A 122 4.32 4.42 8.75
C GLY A 122 3.15 4.78 7.84
N LEU A 123 2.45 5.88 8.11
CA LEU A 123 1.29 6.33 7.35
C LEU A 123 1.48 7.81 7.01
N GLN A 124 1.69 8.18 5.74
CA GLN A 124 1.95 9.57 5.36
C GLN A 124 1.11 10.01 4.16
N ALA A 125 0.93 11.32 4.07
CA ALA A 125 0.44 12.00 2.88
C ALA A 125 1.46 11.91 1.74
N LEU A 126 1.02 11.51 0.54
CA LEU A 126 1.78 11.71 -0.70
C LEU A 126 1.11 12.78 -1.54
N GLU A 127 1.74 13.95 -1.57
CA GLU A 127 1.27 15.09 -2.37
C GLU A 127 1.42 14.81 -3.87
N SER A 128 0.60 15.48 -4.68
CA SER A 128 0.42 15.17 -6.11
C SER A 128 1.71 15.21 -6.93
N ASN A 129 2.68 16.06 -6.57
CA ASN A 129 3.99 16.08 -7.22
C ASN A 129 4.79 14.79 -6.95
N VAL A 130 4.78 14.29 -5.71
CA VAL A 130 5.43 13.04 -5.33
C VAL A 130 4.76 11.85 -6.01
N VAL A 131 3.43 11.87 -6.10
CA VAL A 131 2.66 10.83 -6.80
C VAL A 131 3.05 10.77 -8.28
N ARG A 132 3.13 11.92 -8.96
CA ARG A 132 3.56 11.96 -10.38
C ARG A 132 4.97 11.42 -10.57
N GLU A 133 5.89 11.73 -9.66
CA GLU A 133 7.25 11.20 -9.70
C GLU A 133 7.29 9.69 -9.44
N LEU A 134 6.47 9.16 -8.53
CA LEU A 134 6.32 7.71 -8.32
C LEU A 134 5.72 7.01 -9.54
N GLU A 135 4.70 7.60 -10.16
CA GLU A 135 4.08 7.07 -11.38
C GLU A 135 5.10 7.03 -12.54
N ALA A 136 5.90 8.08 -12.70
CA ALA A 136 6.96 8.12 -13.70
C ALA A 136 8.07 7.09 -13.42
N LEU A 137 8.50 6.97 -12.16
CA LEU A 137 9.53 6.02 -11.73
C LEU A 137 9.13 4.56 -11.98
N THR A 138 7.83 4.26 -11.88
CA THR A 138 7.29 2.89 -11.94
C THR A 138 6.60 2.55 -13.25
N ALA A 139 6.66 3.45 -14.25
CA ALA A 139 5.91 3.33 -15.49
C ALA A 139 6.23 2.04 -16.27
N ASP A 140 7.48 1.60 -16.22
CA ASP A 140 8.04 0.45 -16.93
C ASP A 140 8.26 -0.79 -16.03
N TRP A 141 7.90 -0.72 -14.75
CA TRP A 141 8.11 -1.81 -13.82
C TRP A 141 7.14 -2.96 -14.10
N ALA A 142 7.64 -4.20 -14.00
CA ALA A 142 6.77 -5.36 -14.07
C ALA A 142 5.84 -5.40 -12.84
N LYS A 143 4.56 -5.63 -13.10
CA LYS A 143 3.51 -5.65 -12.09
C LYS A 143 2.46 -6.68 -12.41
N VAL A 144 1.85 -7.19 -11.37
CA VAL A 144 0.75 -8.15 -11.42
C VAL A 144 -0.44 -7.61 -10.64
N GLN A 145 -1.62 -8.15 -10.90
CA GLN A 145 -2.79 -7.86 -10.06
C GLN A 145 -2.50 -8.34 -8.63
N MET A 146 -2.93 -7.58 -7.60
CA MET A 146 -2.55 -7.84 -6.22
C MET A 146 -2.83 -9.27 -5.73
N LEU A 147 -3.96 -9.86 -6.11
CA LEU A 147 -4.36 -11.19 -5.67
C LEU A 147 -3.51 -12.29 -6.27
N GLU A 148 -2.79 -12.05 -7.37
CA GLU A 148 -1.78 -12.97 -7.87
C GLU A 148 -0.63 -13.18 -6.87
N ARG A 149 -0.46 -12.28 -5.89
CA ARG A 149 0.53 -12.41 -4.80
C ARG A 149 -0.05 -13.10 -3.56
N VAL A 150 -1.34 -13.34 -3.51
CA VAL A 150 -1.99 -14.07 -2.41
C VAL A 150 -1.84 -15.57 -2.68
N LYS A 151 -1.27 -16.30 -1.72
CA LYS A 151 -0.94 -17.73 -1.93
C LYS A 151 -2.16 -18.65 -2.06
N ASP A 152 -3.29 -18.20 -1.54
CA ASP A 152 -4.53 -18.96 -1.45
C ASP A 152 -5.70 -18.03 -1.78
N GLY A 153 -5.92 -17.83 -3.08
CA GLY A 153 -6.92 -16.88 -3.59
C GLY A 153 -8.35 -17.19 -3.14
N ASP A 154 -8.64 -18.46 -2.84
CA ASP A 154 -9.96 -18.91 -2.36
C ASP A 154 -10.31 -18.33 -0.99
N LYS A 155 -9.31 -17.89 -0.21
CA LYS A 155 -9.53 -17.20 1.07
C LYS A 155 -10.03 -15.77 0.92
N VAL A 156 -9.84 -15.14 -0.24
CA VAL A 156 -10.21 -13.74 -0.47
C VAL A 156 -11.46 -13.70 -1.33
N GLN A 157 -12.62 -13.83 -0.67
CA GLN A 157 -13.91 -13.78 -1.34
C GLN A 157 -14.51 -12.37 -1.27
N PRO A 158 -15.11 -11.87 -2.36
CA PRO A 158 -15.82 -10.60 -2.34
C PRO A 158 -17.06 -10.70 -1.44
N ILE A 159 -17.36 -9.64 -0.68
CA ILE A 159 -18.60 -9.57 0.12
C ILE A 159 -19.84 -9.72 -0.78
N ASN A 160 -19.79 -9.12 -1.98
CA ASN A 160 -20.82 -9.29 -2.98
C ASN A 160 -20.23 -9.97 -4.23
N PRO A 161 -20.44 -11.28 -4.43
CA PRO A 161 -19.91 -12.01 -5.57
C PRO A 161 -20.54 -11.60 -6.91
N PHE A 162 -21.63 -10.82 -6.88
CA PHE A 162 -22.33 -10.33 -8.07
C PHE A 162 -22.06 -8.85 -8.38
N ALA A 163 -21.31 -8.14 -7.52
CA ALA A 163 -20.86 -6.79 -7.82
C ALA A 163 -19.78 -6.87 -8.92
N ARG A 164 -20.22 -6.83 -10.18
CA ARG A 164 -19.33 -6.79 -11.33
C ARG A 164 -18.32 -5.65 -11.15
N SER A 165 -17.03 -5.95 -11.24
CA SER A 165 -15.99 -4.92 -11.36
C SER A 165 -16.36 -4.02 -12.53
N ALA A 166 -16.66 -2.75 -12.23
CA ALA A 166 -16.83 -1.74 -13.26
C ALA A 166 -15.52 -1.69 -14.07
N ARG A 167 -15.63 -1.99 -15.37
CA ARG A 167 -14.53 -1.93 -16.33
C ARG A 167 -14.06 -0.49 -16.52
#